data_AF-Q0H9Y2-F1
#
_entry.id   AF-Q0H9Y2-F1
#
_cell.length_a   1.000
_cell.length_b   1.000
_cell.length_c   1.000
_cell.angle_alpha   90.00
_cell.angle_beta   90.00
_cell.angle_gamma   90.00
#
_symmetry.space_group_name_H-M   'P 1'
#
loop_
_entity.id
_entity.type
_entity.pdbx_description
1 polymer ?
#
loop_
_entity_poly.entity_id
_entity_poly.type
_entity_poly.pdbx_seq_one_letter_code
_entity_poly.pdbx_strand_id
1 'polypeptide(L)'
;QALQKGIEAFSISARQATKVKRDISAFQKVIRDISLAVNKFNVDIERYVGGDASHLLADGNVLIKATLDGVQSLQNEPPLSSMEALALVGPVQDLSNQILLAIQNLIDKKEPLVQAGFGGKVENNLRQQEEAAQKLSELVSTK
;
A
#
# COMPACT_ATOMS: atom_id res chain seq x y z
N GLN A 1 40.68 -36.47 -4.04
CA GLN A 1 40.48 -35.31 -3.13
C GLN A 1 39.32 -34.40 -3.54
N ALA A 2 39.05 -34.16 -4.82
CA ALA A 2 37.91 -33.31 -5.26
C ALA A 2 36.51 -33.93 -4.97
N LEU A 3 36.37 -35.25 -5.07
CA LEU A 3 35.11 -35.96 -4.79
C LEU A 3 34.70 -35.91 -3.30
N GLN A 4 35.67 -35.90 -2.38
CA GLN A 4 35.41 -35.81 -0.93
C GLN A 4 34.85 -34.43 -0.55
N LYS A 5 35.39 -33.36 -1.16
CA LYS A 5 34.91 -31.99 -0.97
C LYS A 5 33.49 -31.78 -1.50
N GLY A 6 33.11 -32.47 -2.57
CA GLY A 6 31.75 -32.42 -3.13
C GLY A 6 30.71 -33.08 -2.20
N ILE A 7 31.08 -34.20 -1.58
CA ILE A 7 30.21 -34.92 -0.63
C ILE A 7 30.10 -34.17 0.70
N GLU A 8 31.19 -33.57 1.21
CA GLU A 8 31.16 -32.70 2.39
C GLU A 8 30.32 -31.44 2.15
N ALA A 9 30.43 -30.81 0.97
CA ALA A 9 29.58 -29.67 0.61
C ALA A 9 28.08 -30.06 0.52
N PHE A 10 27.77 -31.24 0.01
CA PHE A 10 26.39 -31.74 -0.09
C PHE A 10 25.81 -32.14 1.28
N SER A 11 26.64 -32.73 2.15
CA SER A 11 26.23 -33.14 3.51
C SER A 11 26.17 -31.97 4.51
N ILE A 12 26.96 -30.90 4.30
CA ILE A 12 26.80 -29.63 5.03
C ILE A 12 25.57 -28.85 4.53
N SER A 13 25.25 -28.91 3.23
CA SER A 13 24.01 -28.31 2.68
C SER A 13 22.72 -28.92 3.22
N ALA A 14 22.74 -30.17 3.70
CA ALA A 14 21.57 -30.78 4.36
C ALA A 14 21.23 -30.14 5.72
N ARG A 15 22.11 -29.28 6.27
CA ARG A 15 21.86 -28.45 7.45
C ARG A 15 21.96 -26.95 7.16
N GLN A 16 21.71 -26.51 5.93
CA GLN A 16 21.14 -25.17 5.80
C GLN A 16 19.74 -25.26 6.42
N ALA A 17 19.64 -24.87 7.70
CA ALA A 17 18.36 -24.51 8.27
C ALA A 17 17.71 -23.55 7.26
N THR A 18 16.67 -24.00 6.55
CA THR A 18 15.78 -23.07 5.87
C THR A 18 15.40 -22.08 6.95
N LYS A 19 15.89 -20.84 6.85
CA LYS A 19 15.45 -19.76 7.73
C LYS A 19 13.93 -19.87 7.72
N VAL A 20 13.33 -20.07 8.90
CA VAL A 20 11.89 -19.96 9.07
C VAL A 20 11.49 -18.71 8.30
N LYS A 21 10.51 -18.82 7.37
CA LYS A 21 10.03 -17.68 6.58
C LYS A 21 9.97 -16.47 7.52
N ARG A 22 10.73 -15.41 7.20
CA ARG A 22 10.66 -14.19 8.00
C ARG A 22 9.21 -13.72 7.96
N ASP A 23 8.74 -13.23 9.09
CA ASP A 23 7.42 -12.66 9.16
C ASP A 23 7.36 -11.38 8.33
N ILE A 24 6.59 -11.40 7.24
CA ILE A 24 6.29 -10.22 6.41
C ILE A 24 4.94 -9.58 6.79
N SER A 25 4.41 -9.93 7.97
CA SER A 25 3.14 -9.43 8.49
C SER A 25 3.08 -7.91 8.56
N ALA A 26 4.19 -7.22 8.79
CA ALA A 26 4.27 -5.77 8.77
C ALA A 26 3.86 -5.21 7.40
N PHE A 27 4.44 -5.72 6.31
CA PHE A 27 4.08 -5.32 4.94
C PHE A 27 2.63 -5.65 4.61
N GLN A 28 2.19 -6.86 4.96
CA GLN A 28 0.80 -7.30 4.72
C GLN A 28 -0.21 -6.43 5.50
N LYS A 29 0.13 -6.02 6.72
CA LYS A 29 -0.68 -5.13 7.54
C LYS A 29 -0.79 -3.76 6.90
N VAL A 30 0.30 -3.18 6.42
CA VAL A 30 0.29 -1.88 5.73
C VAL A 30 -0.59 -1.93 4.48
N ILE A 31 -0.42 -2.95 3.62
CA ILE A 31 -1.24 -3.13 2.42
C ILE A 31 -2.73 -3.23 2.78
N ARG A 32 -3.07 -4.03 3.81
CA ARG A 32 -4.44 -4.18 4.28
C ARG A 32 -5.02 -2.88 4.83
N ASP A 33 -4.28 -2.16 5.66
CA ASP A 33 -4.77 -0.93 6.29
C ASP A 33 -5.03 0.15 5.23
N ILE A 34 -4.17 0.27 4.22
CA ILE A 34 -4.40 1.16 3.07
C ILE A 34 -5.59 0.68 2.25
N SER A 35 -5.70 -0.62 1.96
CA SER A 35 -6.84 -1.21 1.22
C SER A 35 -8.18 -0.91 1.90
N LEU A 36 -8.26 -1.05 3.23
CA LEU A 36 -9.46 -0.71 4.00
C LEU A 36 -9.82 0.77 3.88
N ALA A 37 -8.83 1.66 3.96
CA ALA A 37 -9.05 3.10 3.83
C ALA A 37 -9.50 3.50 2.42
N VAL A 38 -8.85 2.95 1.37
CA VAL A 38 -9.25 3.17 -0.03
C VAL A 38 -10.65 2.66 -0.29
N ASN A 39 -10.98 1.45 0.19
CA ASN A 39 -12.31 0.88 0.00
C ASN A 39 -13.40 1.71 0.70
N LYS A 40 -13.14 2.17 1.93
CA LYS A 40 -14.06 3.06 2.65
C LYS A 40 -14.30 4.35 1.87
N PHE A 41 -13.22 4.99 1.43
CA PHE A 41 -13.29 6.21 0.63
C PHE A 41 -14.07 5.99 -0.67
N ASN A 42 -13.79 4.91 -1.38
CA ASN A 42 -14.46 4.56 -2.63
C ASN A 42 -15.98 4.37 -2.44
N VAL A 43 -16.39 3.63 -1.41
CA VAL A 43 -17.81 3.38 -1.11
C VAL A 43 -18.55 4.69 -0.83
N ASP A 44 -17.93 5.62 -0.10
CA ASP A 44 -18.55 6.90 0.20
C ASP A 44 -18.59 7.82 -1.03
N ILE A 45 -17.56 7.78 -1.91
CA ILE A 45 -17.58 8.47 -3.22
C ILE A 45 -18.74 7.95 -4.09
N GLU A 46 -18.89 6.63 -4.23
CA GLU A 46 -19.94 6.03 -5.06
C GLU A 46 -21.34 6.50 -4.64
N ARG A 47 -21.56 6.60 -3.32
CA ARG A 47 -22.81 7.04 -2.71
C ARG A 47 -23.01 8.55 -2.72
N TYR A 48 -21.95 9.34 -2.92
CA TYR A 48 -22.06 10.79 -2.95
C TYR A 48 -22.82 11.26 -4.19
N VAL A 49 -23.87 12.05 -3.98
CA VAL A 49 -24.72 12.59 -5.06
C VAL A 49 -24.73 14.12 -5.12
N GLY A 50 -24.03 14.79 -4.20
CA GLY A 50 -24.00 16.25 -4.07
C GLY A 50 -24.19 16.73 -2.63
N GLY A 51 -24.01 18.03 -2.40
CA GLY A 51 -24.07 18.64 -1.08
C GLY A 51 -22.74 18.55 -0.33
N ASP A 52 -22.79 18.55 1.01
CA ASP A 52 -21.59 18.53 1.84
C ASP A 52 -20.73 17.29 1.58
N ALA A 53 -19.45 17.51 1.25
CA ALA A 53 -18.47 16.46 1.00
C ALA A 53 -17.40 16.36 2.12
N SER A 54 -17.68 16.89 3.31
CA SER A 54 -16.72 16.91 4.42
C SER A 54 -16.34 15.49 4.87
N HIS A 55 -17.28 14.53 4.76
CA HIS A 55 -17.02 13.11 5.04
C HIS A 55 -16.02 12.49 4.05
N LEU A 56 -16.07 12.85 2.76
CA LEU A 56 -15.10 12.39 1.76
C LEU A 56 -13.70 12.92 2.07
N LEU A 57 -13.59 14.17 2.52
CA LEU A 57 -12.31 14.74 2.97
C LEU A 57 -11.77 14.02 4.22
N ALA A 58 -12.66 13.65 5.16
CA ALA A 58 -12.27 12.89 6.35
C ALA A 58 -11.74 11.50 5.98
N ASP A 59 -12.41 10.80 5.06
CA ASP A 59 -11.94 9.51 4.54
C ASP A 59 -10.60 9.64 3.81
N GLY A 60 -10.43 10.67 2.99
CA GLY A 60 -9.14 11.00 2.36
C GLY A 60 -8.02 11.23 3.39
N ASN A 61 -8.32 11.90 4.51
CA ASN A 61 -7.36 12.09 5.61
C ASN A 61 -7.02 10.75 6.32
N VAL A 62 -7.98 9.84 6.46
CA VAL A 62 -7.72 8.49 6.98
C VAL A 62 -6.80 7.72 6.04
N LEU A 63 -7.00 7.83 4.72
CA LEU A 63 -6.12 7.23 3.72
C LEU A 63 -4.69 7.80 3.77
N ILE A 64 -4.55 9.13 3.84
CA ILE A 64 -3.23 9.79 4.04
C ILE A 64 -2.55 9.25 5.29
N LYS A 65 -3.29 9.16 6.41
CA LYS A 65 -2.76 8.67 7.68
C LYS A 65 -2.31 7.21 7.57
N ALA A 66 -3.11 6.33 6.98
CA ALA A 66 -2.75 4.92 6.80
C ALA A 66 -1.45 4.75 5.99
N THR A 67 -1.29 5.55 4.93
CA THR A 67 -0.07 5.56 4.10
C THR A 67 1.15 6.03 4.89
N LEU A 68 1.04 7.12 5.66
CA LEU A 68 2.13 7.64 6.48
C LEU A 68 2.48 6.72 7.66
N ASP A 69 1.50 6.10 8.30
CA ASP A 69 1.72 5.07 9.32
C ASP A 69 2.45 3.86 8.72
N GLY A 70 2.16 3.53 7.46
CA GLY A 70 2.87 2.53 6.68
C GLY A 70 4.35 2.86 6.47
N VAL A 71 4.66 4.10 6.11
CA VAL A 71 6.05 4.59 6.02
C VAL A 71 6.79 4.37 7.34
N GLN A 72 6.19 4.81 8.46
CA GLN A 72 6.81 4.68 9.78
C GLN A 72 7.00 3.21 10.20
N SER A 73 6.03 2.35 9.88
CA SER A 73 6.07 0.93 10.25
C SER A 73 7.14 0.17 9.46
N LEU A 74 7.35 0.52 8.19
CA LEU A 74 8.28 -0.20 7.31
C LEU A 74 9.70 0.38 7.31
N GLN A 75 9.93 1.59 7.86
CA GLN A 75 11.24 2.26 7.76
C GLN A 75 12.40 1.39 8.27
N ASN A 76 12.18 0.64 9.35
CA ASN A 76 13.18 -0.21 9.99
C ASN A 76 13.11 -1.69 9.56
N GLU A 77 12.17 -2.05 8.68
CA GLU A 77 12.09 -3.42 8.17
C GLU A 77 13.30 -3.73 7.27
N PRO A 78 13.91 -4.92 7.40
CA PRO A 78 15.00 -5.34 6.50
C PRO A 78 14.51 -5.48 5.06
N PRO A 79 15.43 -5.41 4.07
CA PRO A 79 15.11 -5.70 2.69
C PRO A 79 14.39 -7.04 2.48
N LEU A 80 13.47 -7.09 1.53
CA LEU A 80 12.73 -8.26 1.10
C LEU A 80 13.62 -9.15 0.23
N SER A 81 13.63 -10.44 0.52
CA SER A 81 14.09 -11.45 -0.43
C SER A 81 13.12 -11.56 -1.61
N SER A 82 13.58 -12.10 -2.74
CA SER A 82 12.72 -12.28 -3.93
C SER A 82 11.46 -13.11 -3.65
N MET A 83 11.53 -14.10 -2.76
CA MET A 83 10.36 -14.93 -2.41
C MET A 83 9.35 -14.17 -1.53
N GLU A 84 9.83 -13.30 -0.64
CA GLU A 84 8.98 -12.45 0.20
C GLU A 84 8.31 -11.37 -0.64
N ALA A 85 9.06 -10.72 -1.53
CA ALA A 85 8.53 -9.74 -2.48
C ALA A 85 7.46 -10.37 -3.39
N LEU A 86 7.73 -11.58 -3.92
CA LEU A 86 6.76 -12.31 -4.75
C LEU A 86 5.44 -12.58 -4.01
N ALA A 87 5.48 -12.85 -2.71
CA ALA A 87 4.29 -13.06 -1.89
C ALA A 87 3.44 -11.79 -1.70
N LEU A 88 4.00 -10.60 -1.97
CA LEU A 88 3.32 -9.31 -1.85
C LEU A 88 2.78 -8.79 -3.20
N VAL A 89 3.22 -9.34 -4.33
CA VAL A 89 2.82 -8.87 -5.68
C VAL A 89 1.30 -8.89 -5.86
N GLY A 90 0.63 -10.00 -5.52
CA GLY A 90 -0.82 -10.12 -5.62
C GLY A 90 -1.56 -9.06 -4.79
N PRO A 91 -1.32 -9.00 -3.46
CA PRO A 91 -1.90 -7.96 -2.61
C PRO A 91 -1.65 -6.51 -3.07
N VAL A 92 -0.46 -6.22 -3.61
CA VAL A 92 -0.14 -4.88 -4.15
C VAL A 92 -0.93 -4.60 -5.44
N GLN A 93 -1.07 -5.60 -6.33
CA GLN A 93 -1.87 -5.45 -7.55
C GLN A 93 -3.35 -5.20 -7.23
N ASP A 94 -3.91 -5.92 -6.26
CA ASP A 94 -5.30 -5.74 -5.83
C ASP A 94 -5.51 -4.33 -5.24
N LEU A 95 -4.58 -3.87 -4.40
CA LEU A 95 -4.62 -2.51 -3.86
C LEU A 95 -4.50 -1.45 -4.98
N SER A 96 -3.63 -1.66 -5.97
CA SER A 96 -3.48 -0.77 -7.12
C SER A 96 -4.80 -0.65 -7.89
N ASN A 97 -5.48 -1.77 -8.13
CA ASN A 97 -6.79 -1.78 -8.80
C ASN A 97 -7.85 -1.00 -8.00
N GLN A 98 -7.87 -1.15 -6.67
CA GLN A 98 -8.78 -0.41 -5.80
C GLN A 98 -8.52 1.10 -5.82
N ILE A 99 -7.24 1.51 -5.79
CA ILE A 99 -6.86 2.92 -5.86
C ILE A 99 -7.30 3.54 -7.19
N LEU A 100 -7.05 2.85 -8.31
CA LEU A 100 -7.45 3.33 -9.63
C LEU A 100 -8.97 3.47 -9.76
N LEU A 101 -9.73 2.51 -9.21
CA LEU A 101 -11.19 2.60 -9.17
C LEU A 101 -11.67 3.80 -8.34
N ALA A 102 -11.10 4.00 -7.14
CA ALA A 102 -11.44 5.14 -6.29
C ALA A 102 -11.15 6.49 -6.96
N ILE A 103 -10.02 6.60 -7.66
CA ILE A 103 -9.67 7.80 -8.43
C ILE A 103 -10.67 8.02 -9.56
N GLN A 104 -11.02 6.99 -10.33
CA GLN A 104 -12.00 7.11 -11.40
C GLN A 104 -13.36 7.55 -10.86
N ASN A 105 -13.84 6.92 -9.78
CA ASN A 105 -15.09 7.29 -9.14
C ASN A 105 -15.05 8.74 -8.63
N LEU A 106 -13.93 9.21 -8.08
CA LEU A 106 -13.81 10.60 -7.63
C LEU A 106 -13.85 11.59 -8.81
N ILE A 107 -13.23 11.24 -9.94
CA ILE A 107 -13.29 12.02 -11.19
C ILE A 107 -14.74 12.11 -11.67
N ASP A 108 -15.49 11.00 -11.65
CA ASP A 108 -16.89 10.96 -12.08
C ASP A 108 -17.80 11.83 -11.19
N LYS A 109 -17.40 12.06 -9.92
CA LYS A 109 -18.09 12.95 -8.98
C LYS A 109 -17.57 14.40 -8.99
N LYS A 110 -16.69 14.78 -9.93
CA LYS A 110 -16.12 16.13 -10.00
C LYS A 110 -17.18 17.22 -10.03
N GLU A 111 -18.20 17.08 -10.87
CA GLU A 111 -19.23 18.11 -11.04
C GLU A 111 -20.00 18.42 -9.74
N PRO A 112 -20.63 17.45 -9.05
CA PRO A 112 -21.33 17.74 -7.79
C PRO A 112 -20.39 18.27 -6.69
N LEU A 113 -19.13 17.83 -6.65
CA LEU A 113 -18.13 18.35 -5.70
C LEU A 113 -17.80 19.83 -5.96
N VAL A 114 -17.65 20.21 -7.23
CA VAL A 114 -17.37 21.61 -7.61
C VAL A 114 -18.59 22.48 -7.36
N GLN A 115 -19.79 22.02 -7.71
CA GLN A 115 -21.04 22.73 -7.43
C GLN A 115 -21.26 22.96 -5.93
N ALA A 116 -20.85 22.01 -5.08
CA ALA A 116 -20.88 22.15 -3.63
C ALA A 116 -19.75 23.03 -3.05
N GLY A 117 -18.82 23.53 -3.88
CA GLY A 117 -17.70 24.38 -3.43
C GLY A 117 -16.52 23.61 -2.81
N PHE A 118 -16.44 22.29 -3.02
CA PHE A 118 -15.39 21.44 -2.43
C PHE A 118 -14.17 21.23 -3.34
N GLY A 119 -14.19 21.71 -4.59
CA GLY A 119 -13.13 21.47 -5.58
C GLY A 119 -11.71 21.72 -5.06
N GLY A 120 -11.44 22.91 -4.49
CA GLY A 120 -10.11 23.24 -3.95
C GLY A 120 -9.71 22.42 -2.72
N LYS A 121 -10.66 22.01 -1.88
CA LYS A 121 -10.37 21.13 -0.73
C LYS A 121 -10.04 19.71 -1.19
N VAL A 122 -10.75 19.20 -2.19
CA VAL A 122 -10.48 17.89 -2.80
C VAL A 122 -9.11 17.90 -3.48
N GLU A 123 -8.78 18.96 -4.24
CA GLU A 123 -7.44 19.11 -4.84
C GLU A 123 -6.33 19.04 -3.79
N ASN A 124 -6.45 19.82 -2.70
CA ASN A 124 -5.46 19.80 -1.62
C ASN A 124 -5.35 18.42 -0.95
N ASN A 125 -6.46 17.71 -0.77
CA ASN A 125 -6.44 16.36 -0.22
C ASN A 125 -5.72 15.38 -1.17
N LEU A 126 -5.96 15.47 -2.48
CA LEU A 126 -5.29 14.65 -3.49
C LEU A 126 -3.78 14.92 -3.55
N ARG A 127 -3.35 16.19 -3.45
CA ARG A 127 -1.91 16.53 -3.36
C ARG A 127 -1.24 15.90 -2.14
N GLN A 128 -1.91 15.91 -0.98
CA GLN A 128 -1.39 15.25 0.23
C GLN A 128 -1.35 13.72 0.10
N GLN A 129 -2.34 13.12 -0.58
CA GLN A 129 -2.31 11.69 -0.91
C GLN A 129 -1.13 11.35 -1.83
N GLU A 130 -0.88 12.17 -2.86
CA GLU A 130 0.26 12.03 -3.77
C GLU A 130 1.59 12.09 -3.01
N GLU A 131 1.79 13.10 -2.16
CA GLU A 131 3.00 13.22 -1.34
C GLU A 131 3.21 12.02 -0.39
N ALA A 132 2.13 11.54 0.24
CA ALA A 132 2.20 10.36 1.11
C ALA A 132 2.54 9.10 0.31
N ALA A 133 1.94 8.92 -0.87
CA ALA A 133 2.19 7.80 -1.76
C ALA A 133 3.64 7.81 -2.29
N GLN A 134 4.17 8.98 -2.65
CA GLN A 134 5.57 9.14 -3.04
C GLN A 134 6.52 8.69 -1.94
N LYS A 135 6.31 9.15 -0.70
CA LYS A 135 7.11 8.73 0.47
C LYS A 135 7.09 7.22 0.69
N LEU A 136 5.90 6.60 0.59
CA LEU A 136 5.78 5.15 0.73
C LEU A 136 6.46 4.41 -0.43
N SER A 137 6.28 4.87 -1.66
CA SER A 137 6.89 4.28 -2.85
C SER A 137 8.43 4.35 -2.79
N GLU A 138 8.98 5.50 -2.43
CA GLU A 138 10.42 5.67 -2.22
C GLU A 138 10.93 4.70 -1.16
N LEU A 139 10.26 4.60 -0.01
CA LEU A 139 10.66 3.68 1.05
C LEU A 139 10.61 2.23 0.58
N VAL A 140 9.50 1.80 -0.06
CA VAL A 140 9.33 0.43 -0.56
C VAL A 140 10.41 0.08 -1.58
N SER A 141 10.89 1.04 -2.39
CA SER A 141 12.00 0.80 -3.33
C SER A 141 13.34 0.46 -2.67
N THR A 142 13.50 0.75 -1.38
CA THR A 142 14.68 0.41 -0.56
C THR A 142 14.56 -0.94 0.16
N LYS A 143 13.39 -1.58 0.07
CA LYS A 143 13.11 -2.88 0.69
C LYS A 143 13.31 -3.98 -0.34
#